data_AF-A0A8X6GL70-F1
#
_entry.id   AF-A0A8X6GL70-F1
#
_cell.length_a   1.000
_cell.length_b   1.000
_cell.length_c   1.000
_cell.angle_alpha   90.00
_cell.angle_beta   90.00
_cell.angle_gamma   90.00
#
_symmetry.space_group_name_H-M   'P 1'
#
loop_
_entity.id
_entity.type
_entity.pdbx_description
1 polymer ?
#
loop_
_entity_poly.entity_id
_entity_poly.type
_entity_poly.pdbx_seq_one_letter_code
_entity_poly.pdbx_strand_id
1 'polypeptide(L)'
;MEKLPPAMSTLRNSRLPELSLPQFNGDIETWFIFKEQFKEIIENCGLNDKQKLQYLQSCLIGIAKHVQTVDDTYDSLFLALEQRFENKRLIINKHINAMLMLKYEKFRGDSNVDLRNLVDTCTKHLRALKLLNFEHNTFSELLLIQLVMQVLDTETKRLFEMTLESTDIPKWDDFLAFLNKRCLFLENLPSAGTKGKQNFKDSPRHKSFILHTDANVDKKCKLCSLNHDLYNCDKFKNMPVRDNIRFKKYVVAFSSDIKKIFRQIKVQEHQQDFLRILWRPSPEEDIVSYRLKTVTYGTKPAPYLATRCLLQLAHEGKNKYPLATPVIENSTYILSGADDITTAKEIKRQLIGLMKEGCFHFYKWSANSEELLKDMPTENKEFLFNENDELVKTLGLSWRPREDAFMYQMNLQEVPVTITKRTVLSFISKLYDPLGLLQPIIIKAKMMIQKIWLLKIDWGQNLPRQEIENFQRYVAELHQLKDLKIPRCILLKDSVAVHLIGFADASAQAYGACLYVKFENANETQIRLLCSKTHVAPLTTLSIPRLELLALRHCCRN
;
A
#
# COMPACT_ATOMS: atom_id res chain seq x y z
N MET A 1 15.31 37.50 -47.87
CA MET A 1 14.37 38.64 -48.03
C MET A 1 13.00 38.06 -47.73
N GLU A 2 12.24 38.48 -46.72
CA GLU A 2 11.81 39.83 -46.39
C GLU A 2 11.87 40.16 -44.88
N LYS A 3 12.00 41.46 -44.61
CA LYS A 3 11.93 42.13 -43.32
C LYS A 3 10.49 42.58 -43.06
N LEU A 4 10.07 42.61 -41.80
CA LEU A 4 8.94 43.45 -41.34
C LEU A 4 9.47 44.58 -40.42
N PRO A 5 8.81 45.76 -40.39
CA PRO A 5 9.40 47.05 -40.01
C PRO A 5 9.33 47.35 -38.50
N PRO A 6 9.94 48.45 -38.03
CA PRO A 6 10.24 48.67 -36.62
C PRO A 6 9.02 49.18 -35.84
N ALA A 7 8.96 48.77 -34.58
CA ALA A 7 8.07 49.33 -33.56
C ALA A 7 8.30 50.84 -33.42
N MET A 8 7.23 51.64 -33.54
CA MET A 8 7.25 53.03 -33.12
C MET A 8 7.00 53.12 -31.62
N SER A 9 8.07 53.51 -30.94
CA SER A 9 8.13 53.96 -29.56
C SER A 9 7.42 55.32 -29.37
N THR A 10 6.60 55.44 -28.34
CA THR A 10 6.49 56.61 -27.43
C THR A 10 5.53 56.20 -26.30
N LEU A 11 6.00 55.90 -25.09
CA LEU A 11 6.37 56.90 -24.09
C LEU A 11 7.42 56.33 -23.11
N ARG A 12 8.50 57.09 -22.92
CA ARG A 12 9.50 56.88 -21.87
C ARG A 12 8.93 57.34 -20.53
N ASN A 13 8.88 56.44 -19.54
CA ASN A 13 9.53 56.64 -18.25
C ASN A 13 9.57 55.35 -17.43
N SER A 14 10.75 55.03 -16.88
CA SER A 14 11.13 53.85 -16.06
C SER A 14 11.04 52.47 -16.72
N ARG A 15 12.20 51.80 -16.88
CA ARG A 15 12.36 50.43 -17.39
C ARG A 15 11.79 49.39 -16.42
N LEU A 16 10.48 49.21 -16.42
CA LEU A 16 9.83 47.97 -15.97
C LEU A 16 9.54 47.10 -17.21
N PRO A 17 9.55 45.75 -17.11
CA PRO A 17 9.10 44.89 -18.21
C PRO A 17 7.69 45.31 -18.64
N GLU A 18 7.42 45.41 -19.94
CA GLU A 18 6.06 45.65 -20.45
C GLU A 18 5.11 44.59 -19.87
N LEU A 19 4.03 45.04 -19.22
CA LEU A 19 2.99 44.17 -18.68
C LEU A 19 2.29 43.45 -19.83
N SER A 20 2.59 42.16 -20.00
CA SER A 20 1.90 41.32 -20.98
C SER A 20 0.42 41.16 -20.61
N LEU A 21 -0.46 41.25 -21.60
CA LEU A 21 -1.89 41.00 -21.41
C LEU A 21 -2.11 39.62 -20.74
N PRO A 22 -2.91 39.54 -19.65
CA PRO A 22 -3.11 38.29 -18.93
C PRO A 22 -3.92 37.31 -19.78
N GLN A 23 -3.57 36.02 -19.73
CA GLN A 23 -4.31 34.97 -20.43
C GLN A 23 -5.24 34.24 -19.46
N PHE A 24 -6.50 34.04 -19.85
CA PHE A 24 -7.51 33.36 -19.04
C PHE A 24 -7.97 32.06 -19.70
N ASN A 25 -7.71 30.92 -19.05
CA ASN A 25 -8.03 29.59 -19.57
C ASN A 25 -9.42 29.06 -19.13
N GLY A 26 -10.11 29.76 -18.22
CA GLY A 26 -11.36 29.33 -17.61
C GLY A 26 -11.26 28.80 -16.17
N ASP A 27 -10.10 28.90 -15.51
CA ASP A 27 -9.97 28.52 -14.09
C ASP A 27 -10.56 29.60 -13.17
N ILE A 28 -11.59 29.19 -12.42
CA ILE A 28 -12.39 30.04 -11.53
C ILE A 28 -11.51 30.71 -10.45
N GLU A 29 -10.40 30.10 -10.02
CA GLU A 29 -9.47 30.69 -9.03
C GLU A 29 -8.72 31.92 -9.57
N THR A 30 -8.45 31.95 -10.88
CA THR A 30 -7.67 33.01 -11.53
C THR A 30 -8.55 34.12 -12.11
N TRP A 31 -9.88 33.91 -12.15
CA TRP A 31 -10.84 34.86 -12.72
C TRP A 31 -10.78 36.23 -12.05
N PHE A 32 -10.71 36.30 -10.72
CA PHE A 32 -10.65 37.57 -10.00
C PHE A 32 -9.37 38.35 -10.33
N ILE A 33 -8.22 37.67 -10.36
CA ILE A 33 -6.92 38.27 -10.69
C ILE A 33 -6.93 38.78 -12.14
N PHE A 34 -7.43 37.96 -13.06
CA PHE A 34 -7.59 38.33 -14.47
C PHE A 34 -8.52 39.55 -14.63
N LYS A 35 -9.67 39.55 -13.96
CA LYS A 35 -10.68 40.62 -14.02
C LYS A 35 -10.10 41.95 -13.54
N GLU A 36 -9.41 41.97 -12.41
CA GLU A 36 -8.79 43.18 -11.87
C GLU A 36 -7.65 43.67 -12.78
N GLN A 37 -6.73 42.79 -13.19
CA GLN A 37 -5.62 43.16 -14.08
C GLN A 37 -6.11 43.66 -15.44
N PHE A 38 -7.14 43.03 -15.99
CA PHE A 38 -7.71 43.40 -17.28
C PHE A 38 -8.47 44.74 -17.21
N LYS A 39 -9.24 44.97 -16.14
CA LYS A 39 -9.88 46.29 -15.90
C LYS A 39 -8.85 47.39 -15.70
N GLU A 40 -7.81 47.15 -14.91
CA GLU A 40 -6.76 48.13 -14.65
C GLU A 40 -5.95 48.47 -15.92
N ILE A 41 -5.68 47.49 -16.78
CA ILE A 41 -4.99 47.72 -18.06
C ILE A 41 -5.89 48.49 -19.05
N ILE A 42 -7.19 48.17 -19.12
CA ILE A 42 -8.08 48.74 -20.14
C ILE A 42 -8.67 50.10 -19.72
N GLU A 43 -8.97 50.32 -18.45
CA GLU A 43 -9.48 51.61 -17.94
C GLU A 43 -8.43 52.72 -18.10
N ASN A 44 -7.13 52.38 -18.01
CA ASN A 44 -6.04 53.32 -18.21
C ASN A 44 -5.74 53.64 -19.70
N CYS A 45 -6.34 52.94 -20.67
CA CYS A 45 -5.96 53.03 -22.08
C CYS A 45 -6.94 53.80 -23.00
N GLY A 46 -8.09 54.29 -22.52
CA GLY A 46 -8.98 55.15 -23.33
C GLY A 46 -9.44 54.55 -24.67
N LEU A 47 -9.58 53.21 -24.76
CA LEU A 47 -9.88 52.49 -26.01
C LEU A 47 -11.37 52.50 -26.38
N ASN A 48 -11.66 52.36 -27.68
CA ASN A 48 -13.03 52.23 -28.20
C ASN A 48 -13.58 50.80 -27.98
N ASP A 49 -14.90 50.62 -27.83
CA ASP A 49 -15.48 49.35 -27.36
C ASP A 49 -15.23 48.16 -28.31
N LYS A 50 -15.07 48.41 -29.62
CA LYS A 50 -14.66 47.40 -30.60
C LYS A 50 -13.22 46.90 -30.39
N GLN A 51 -12.32 47.79 -29.95
CA GLN A 51 -10.92 47.42 -29.64
C GLN A 51 -10.85 46.64 -28.33
N LYS A 52 -11.63 47.04 -27.31
CA LYS A 52 -11.74 46.28 -26.05
C LYS A 52 -12.21 44.85 -26.27
N LEU A 53 -13.18 44.64 -27.16
CA LEU A 53 -13.66 43.30 -27.53
C LEU A 53 -12.56 42.44 -28.18
N GLN A 54 -11.79 43.00 -29.12
CA GLN A 54 -10.69 42.26 -29.77
C GLN A 54 -9.59 41.87 -28.77
N TYR A 55 -9.24 42.77 -27.84
CA TYR A 55 -8.29 42.47 -26.78
C TYR A 55 -8.83 41.40 -25.82
N LEU A 56 -10.09 41.49 -25.40
CA LEU A 56 -10.74 40.47 -24.57
C LEU A 56 -10.71 39.10 -25.27
N GLN A 57 -11.06 39.04 -26.55
CA GLN A 57 -11.03 37.80 -27.34
C GLN A 57 -9.63 37.19 -27.47
N SER A 58 -8.58 38.01 -27.57
CA SER A 58 -7.19 37.55 -27.63
C SER A 58 -6.66 37.00 -26.30
N CYS A 59 -7.23 37.44 -25.17
CA CYS A 59 -6.84 37.01 -23.83
C CYS A 59 -7.52 35.69 -23.41
N LEU A 60 -8.60 35.28 -24.07
CA LEU A 60 -9.39 34.08 -23.71
C LEU A 60 -8.85 32.83 -24.39
N ILE A 61 -8.50 31.83 -23.58
CA ILE A 61 -7.96 30.52 -24.00
C ILE A 61 -8.84 29.40 -23.43
N GLY A 62 -8.87 28.23 -24.08
CA GLY A 62 -9.49 27.03 -23.52
C GLY A 62 -11.00 27.17 -23.30
N ILE A 63 -11.48 26.85 -22.09
CA ILE A 63 -12.91 26.79 -21.75
C ILE A 63 -13.54 28.19 -21.79
N ALA A 64 -12.77 29.24 -21.49
CA ALA A 64 -13.23 30.62 -21.54
C ALA A 64 -13.53 31.11 -22.97
N LYS A 65 -12.86 30.53 -23.99
CA LYS A 65 -13.11 30.87 -25.40
C LYS A 65 -14.45 30.32 -25.92
N HIS A 66 -14.94 29.21 -25.35
CA HIS A 66 -16.24 28.63 -25.71
C HIS A 66 -17.46 29.44 -25.23
N VAL A 67 -17.24 30.54 -24.49
CA VAL A 67 -18.32 31.45 -24.05
C VAL A 67 -18.68 32.47 -25.12
N GLN A 68 -17.84 32.62 -26.16
CA GLN A 68 -18.03 33.60 -27.23
C GLN A 68 -19.19 33.22 -28.17
N THR A 69 -19.99 34.21 -28.55
CA THR A 69 -21.03 34.13 -29.59
C THR A 69 -20.74 35.12 -30.72
N VAL A 70 -21.42 34.96 -31.86
CA VAL A 70 -21.10 35.69 -33.11
C VAL A 70 -21.47 37.18 -33.04
N ASP A 71 -22.40 37.57 -32.17
CA ASP A 71 -22.97 38.92 -32.07
C ASP A 71 -22.59 39.66 -30.76
N ASP A 72 -21.50 39.28 -30.10
CA ASP A 72 -21.14 39.85 -28.80
C ASP A 72 -20.59 41.29 -28.85
N THR A 73 -21.09 42.15 -27.98
CA THR A 73 -20.46 43.42 -27.60
C THR A 73 -19.46 43.20 -26.45
N TYR A 74 -18.58 44.16 -26.19
CA TYR A 74 -17.64 44.06 -25.06
C TYR A 74 -18.39 43.79 -23.74
N ASP A 75 -19.46 44.55 -23.49
CA ASP A 75 -20.26 44.42 -22.28
C ASP A 75 -21.02 43.08 -22.22
N SER A 76 -21.53 42.55 -23.34
CA SER A 76 -22.24 41.27 -23.34
C SER A 76 -21.31 40.10 -23.05
N LEU A 77 -20.13 40.07 -23.69
CA LEU A 77 -19.15 39.00 -23.48
C LEU A 77 -18.55 39.07 -22.08
N PHE A 78 -18.25 40.26 -21.59
CA PHE A 78 -17.71 40.44 -20.24
C PHE A 78 -18.74 40.02 -19.18
N LEU A 79 -20.01 40.39 -19.35
CA LEU A 79 -21.10 39.98 -18.47
C LEU A 79 -21.38 38.47 -18.53
N ALA A 80 -21.26 37.83 -19.70
CA ALA A 80 -21.38 36.38 -19.84
C ALA A 80 -20.23 35.63 -19.13
N LEU A 81 -19.01 36.16 -19.18
CA LEU A 81 -17.88 35.62 -18.44
C LEU A 81 -18.04 35.83 -16.92
N GLU A 82 -18.51 37.00 -16.48
CA GLU A 82 -18.86 37.27 -15.09
C GLU A 82 -19.94 36.28 -14.60
N GLN A 83 -21.04 36.09 -15.34
CA GLN A 83 -22.10 35.16 -14.95
C GLN A 83 -21.62 33.70 -14.84
N ARG A 84 -20.70 33.28 -15.70
CA ARG A 84 -20.23 31.89 -15.74
C ARG A 84 -19.10 31.61 -14.75
N PHE A 85 -18.17 32.54 -14.56
CA PHE A 85 -16.95 32.33 -13.78
C PHE A 85 -16.94 33.09 -12.44
N GLU A 86 -17.84 34.04 -12.20
CA GLU A 86 -17.99 34.74 -10.90
C GLU A 86 -18.96 34.02 -9.96
N ASN A 87 -18.91 32.69 -9.93
CA ASN A 87 -19.71 31.92 -8.98
C ASN A 87 -19.01 31.86 -7.62
N LYS A 88 -19.30 32.85 -6.76
CA LYS A 88 -18.78 32.95 -5.39
C LYS A 88 -18.97 31.64 -4.60
N ARG A 89 -20.10 30.93 -4.79
CA ARG A 89 -20.36 29.66 -4.08
C ARG A 89 -19.40 28.54 -4.48
N LEU A 90 -19.07 28.42 -5.76
CA LEU A 90 -18.14 27.39 -6.24
C LEU A 90 -16.71 27.64 -5.78
N ILE A 91 -16.27 28.91 -5.77
CA ILE A 91 -14.96 29.31 -5.25
C ILE A 91 -14.85 28.96 -3.76
N ILE A 92 -15.86 29.36 -2.98
CA ILE A 92 -15.92 29.06 -1.55
C ILE A 92 -15.92 27.55 -1.30
N ASN A 93 -16.78 26.80 -2.00
CA ASN A 93 -16.84 25.34 -1.85
C ASN A 93 -15.51 24.67 -2.19
N LYS A 94 -14.78 25.15 -3.21
CA LYS A 94 -13.47 24.60 -3.58
C LYS A 94 -12.44 24.85 -2.48
N HIS A 95 -12.38 26.06 -1.92
CA HIS A 95 -11.46 26.39 -0.81
C HIS A 95 -11.81 25.64 0.48
N ILE A 96 -13.10 25.55 0.84
CA ILE A 96 -13.55 24.79 2.00
C ILE A 96 -13.28 23.30 1.82
N ASN A 97 -13.57 22.73 0.65
CA ASN A 97 -13.29 21.32 0.38
C ASN A 97 -11.78 21.03 0.42
N ALA A 98 -10.94 21.92 -0.10
CA ALA A 98 -9.49 21.77 0.00
C ALA A 98 -9.02 21.74 1.46
N MET A 99 -9.56 22.59 2.32
CA MET A 99 -9.29 22.57 3.76
C MET A 99 -9.79 21.29 4.46
N LEU A 100 -11.00 20.81 4.11
CA LEU A 100 -11.55 19.57 4.69
C LEU A 100 -10.77 18.32 4.22
N MET A 101 -10.19 18.37 3.02
CA MET A 101 -9.39 17.28 2.46
C MET A 101 -8.03 17.10 3.15
N LEU A 102 -7.54 18.12 3.86
CA LEU A 102 -6.30 18.03 4.66
C LEU A 102 -6.33 16.86 5.66
N LYS A 103 -7.52 16.49 6.15
CA LYS A 103 -7.73 15.32 7.02
C LYS A 103 -7.24 13.99 6.44
N TYR A 104 -7.16 13.87 5.12
CA TYR A 104 -6.81 12.64 4.43
C TYR A 104 -5.33 12.57 4.00
N GLU A 105 -4.56 13.65 4.18
CA GLU A 105 -3.13 13.67 3.90
C GLU A 105 -2.35 13.03 5.05
N LYS A 106 -1.58 11.98 4.75
CA LYS A 106 -0.79 11.26 5.76
C LYS A 106 0.46 12.05 6.11
N PHE A 107 0.41 12.77 7.22
CA PHE A 107 1.58 13.43 7.79
C PHE A 107 2.65 12.40 8.19
N ARG A 108 3.84 12.46 7.60
CA ARG A 108 4.98 11.64 8.01
C ARG A 108 5.69 12.40 9.12
N GLY A 109 5.57 11.89 10.34
CA GLY A 109 5.78 12.62 11.60
C GLY A 109 7.16 13.16 11.95
N ASP A 110 7.97 13.61 10.97
CA ASP A 110 9.22 14.37 11.16
C ASP A 110 9.59 15.24 9.92
N SER A 111 8.72 15.38 8.92
CA SER A 111 9.01 16.12 7.69
C SER A 111 8.78 17.63 7.91
N ASN A 112 9.85 18.42 7.98
CA ASN A 112 9.77 19.89 7.97
C ASN A 112 9.04 20.43 6.72
N VAL A 113 9.20 19.75 5.58
CA VAL A 113 8.54 20.06 4.31
C VAL A 113 7.02 19.87 4.42
N ASP A 114 6.56 18.81 5.07
CA ASP A 114 5.13 18.51 5.17
C ASP A 114 4.43 19.52 6.09
N LEU A 115 5.06 19.91 7.21
CA LEU A 115 4.52 20.93 8.11
C LEU A 115 4.44 22.29 7.42
N ARG A 116 5.48 22.66 6.65
CA ARG A 116 5.52 23.93 5.92
C ARG A 116 4.45 24.00 4.84
N ASN A 117 4.30 22.94 4.05
CA ASN A 117 3.26 22.84 3.04
C ASN A 117 1.85 22.93 3.64
N LEU A 118 1.62 22.34 4.81
CA LEU A 118 0.35 22.42 5.52
C LEU A 118 0.03 23.86 5.93
N VAL A 119 0.99 24.55 6.57
CA VAL A 119 0.85 25.95 7.00
C VAL A 119 0.59 26.87 5.80
N ASP A 120 1.36 26.69 4.72
CA ASP A 120 1.23 27.51 3.51
C ASP A 120 -0.11 27.28 2.81
N THR A 121 -0.60 26.04 2.77
CA THR A 121 -1.89 25.69 2.16
C THR A 121 -3.06 26.29 2.96
N CYS A 122 -3.06 26.16 4.29
CA CYS A 122 -4.07 26.78 5.15
C CYS A 122 -4.07 28.30 4.98
N THR A 123 -2.89 28.92 4.99
CA THR A 123 -2.74 30.37 4.87
C THR A 123 -3.19 30.86 3.50
N LYS A 124 -2.88 30.14 2.41
CA LYS A 124 -3.33 30.45 1.04
C LYS A 124 -4.85 30.50 0.96
N HIS A 125 -5.54 29.46 1.46
CA HIS A 125 -7.00 29.40 1.39
C HIS A 125 -7.67 30.43 2.30
N LEU A 126 -7.12 30.72 3.49
CA LEU A 126 -7.64 31.78 4.36
C LEU A 126 -7.50 33.17 3.75
N ARG A 127 -6.37 33.47 3.08
CA ARG A 127 -6.19 34.73 2.35
C ARG A 127 -7.20 34.88 1.22
N ALA A 128 -7.44 33.80 0.46
CA ALA A 128 -8.44 33.79 -0.61
C ALA A 128 -9.86 34.03 -0.07
N LEU A 129 -10.23 33.43 1.06
CA LEU A 129 -11.53 33.65 1.71
C LEU A 129 -11.67 35.07 2.27
N LYS A 130 -10.59 35.65 2.83
CA LYS A 130 -10.57 37.04 3.31
C LYS A 130 -10.79 38.04 2.17
N LEU A 131 -10.19 37.81 1.00
CA LEU A 131 -10.42 38.63 -0.20
C LEU A 131 -11.88 38.57 -0.70
N LEU A 132 -12.61 37.52 -0.36
CA LEU A 132 -14.03 37.34 -0.69
C LEU A 132 -14.98 37.91 0.40
N ASN A 133 -14.47 38.68 1.36
CA ASN A 133 -15.19 39.24 2.51
C ASN A 133 -15.76 38.19 3.49
N PHE A 134 -15.18 36.99 3.55
CA PHE A 134 -15.49 36.01 4.60
C PHE A 134 -14.43 36.10 5.69
N GLU A 135 -14.69 36.94 6.69
CA GLU A 135 -13.88 36.99 7.90
C GLU A 135 -14.17 35.77 8.77
N HIS A 136 -13.13 35.24 9.42
CA HIS A 136 -13.28 34.18 10.40
C HIS A 136 -13.83 34.78 11.70
N ASN A 137 -14.86 34.16 12.25
CA ASN A 137 -15.33 34.40 13.60
C ASN A 137 -14.65 33.41 14.58
N THR A 138 -14.81 33.64 15.88
CA THR A 138 -14.21 32.80 16.94
C THR A 138 -14.55 31.31 16.79
N PHE A 139 -15.74 30.98 16.28
CA PHE A 139 -16.14 29.59 16.03
C PHE A 139 -15.40 28.97 14.84
N SER A 140 -15.21 29.72 13.76
CA SER A 140 -14.46 29.25 12.59
C SER A 140 -12.96 29.09 12.89
N GLU A 141 -12.38 29.96 13.72
CA GLU A 141 -11.02 29.79 14.23
C GLU A 141 -10.87 28.47 14.99
N LEU A 142 -11.77 28.18 15.92
CA LEU A 142 -11.82 26.92 16.66
C LEU A 142 -11.91 25.69 15.74
N LEU A 143 -12.77 25.75 14.72
CA LEU A 143 -12.97 24.66 13.78
C LEU A 143 -11.72 24.43 12.92
N LEU A 144 -11.03 25.50 12.52
CA LEU A 144 -9.76 25.44 11.79
C LEU A 144 -8.65 24.84 12.65
N ILE A 145 -8.51 25.27 13.91
CA ILE A 145 -7.54 24.70 14.86
C ILE A 145 -7.80 23.20 15.01
N GLN A 146 -9.06 22.78 15.23
CA GLN A 146 -9.41 21.36 15.37
C GLN A 146 -9.15 20.54 14.10
N LEU A 147 -9.38 21.10 12.91
CA LEU A 147 -9.08 20.44 11.65
C LEU A 147 -7.58 20.21 11.46
N VAL A 148 -6.77 21.25 11.70
CA VAL A 148 -5.30 21.15 11.58
C VAL A 148 -4.74 20.22 12.66
N MET A 149 -5.26 20.29 13.88
CA MET A 149 -4.93 19.36 14.96
C MET A 149 -5.25 17.90 14.59
N GLN A 150 -6.22 17.59 13.73
CA GLN A 150 -6.41 16.19 13.30
C GLN A 150 -5.27 15.66 12.43
N VAL A 151 -4.56 16.55 11.73
CA VAL A 151 -3.49 16.21 10.76
C VAL A 151 -2.10 16.21 11.40
N LEU A 152 -1.86 17.09 12.38
CA LEU A 152 -0.54 17.24 13.01
C LEU A 152 -0.02 15.95 13.68
N ASP A 153 1.30 15.79 13.68
CA ASP A 153 1.98 14.71 14.40
C ASP A 153 1.83 14.84 15.92
N THR A 154 2.05 13.74 16.63
CA THR A 154 1.87 13.67 18.09
C THR A 154 2.85 14.57 18.85
N GLU A 155 4.05 14.82 18.33
CA GLU A 155 5.04 15.67 19.00
C GLU A 155 4.67 17.15 18.89
N THR A 156 4.34 17.62 17.68
CA THR A 156 3.91 19.00 17.45
C THR A 156 2.63 19.33 18.23
N LYS A 157 1.67 18.40 18.32
CA LYS A 157 0.50 18.51 19.19
C LYS A 157 0.87 18.73 20.64
N ARG A 158 1.77 17.89 21.17
CA ARG A 158 2.20 17.96 22.56
C ARG A 158 2.90 19.28 22.86
N LEU A 159 3.74 19.76 21.95
CA LEU A 159 4.44 21.03 22.10
C LEU A 159 3.48 22.23 22.08
N PHE A 160 2.42 22.18 21.27
CA PHE A 160 1.39 23.21 21.28
C PHE A 160 0.63 23.25 22.60
N GLU A 161 0.20 22.10 23.11
CA GLU A 161 -0.46 22.01 24.42
C GLU A 161 0.44 22.52 25.56
N MET A 162 1.75 22.34 25.46
CA MET A 162 2.71 22.88 26.43
C MET A 162 2.91 24.40 26.35
N THR A 163 2.51 25.05 25.26
CA THR A 163 2.56 26.52 25.12
C THR A 163 1.33 27.22 25.69
N LEU A 164 0.27 26.49 26.01
CA LEU A 164 -0.95 27.06 26.60
C LEU A 164 -0.80 27.17 28.12
N GLU A 165 -0.76 28.40 28.64
CA GLU A 165 -0.61 28.68 30.07
C GLU A 165 -1.96 28.71 30.83
N SER A 166 -3.08 28.92 30.12
CA SER A 166 -4.43 28.97 30.69
C SER A 166 -5.37 27.95 30.04
N THR A 167 -6.52 27.72 30.67
CA THR A 167 -7.63 26.92 30.10
C THR A 167 -8.42 27.66 29.02
N ASP A 168 -7.95 28.84 28.60
CA ASP A 168 -8.65 29.66 27.63
C ASP A 168 -8.47 29.13 26.22
N ILE A 169 -9.45 29.45 25.37
CA ILE A 169 -9.49 29.00 23.99
C ILE A 169 -8.39 29.72 23.19
N PRO A 170 -7.47 29.00 22.52
CA PRO A 170 -6.42 29.63 21.72
C PRO A 170 -7.02 30.29 20.47
N LYS A 171 -6.49 31.46 20.12
CA LYS A 171 -6.84 32.15 18.87
C LYS A 171 -6.08 31.54 17.70
N TRP A 172 -6.63 31.68 16.50
CA TRP A 172 -5.99 31.15 15.29
C TRP A 172 -4.60 31.77 15.04
N ASP A 173 -4.44 33.08 15.29
CA ASP A 173 -3.17 33.78 15.05
C ASP A 173 -2.05 33.26 15.96
N ASP A 174 -2.36 32.95 17.23
CA ASP A 174 -1.40 32.40 18.19
C ASP A 174 -0.99 30.97 17.79
N PHE A 175 -1.95 30.17 17.33
CA PHE A 175 -1.70 28.82 16.80
C PHE A 175 -0.84 28.86 15.54
N LEU A 176 -1.13 29.78 14.61
CA LEU A 176 -0.35 29.96 13.39
C LEU A 176 1.08 30.45 13.69
N ALA A 177 1.24 31.34 14.67
CA ALA A 177 2.56 31.80 15.13
C ALA A 177 3.37 30.64 15.73
N PHE A 178 2.74 29.78 16.52
CA PHE A 178 3.36 28.56 17.03
C PHE A 178 3.81 27.63 15.90
N LEU A 179 2.94 27.34 14.92
CA LEU A 179 3.28 26.44 13.82
C LEU A 179 4.42 26.99 12.97
N ASN A 180 4.45 28.30 12.70
CA ASN A 180 5.57 28.94 12.00
C ASN A 180 6.87 28.87 12.81
N LYS A 181 6.81 29.07 14.13
CA LYS A 181 7.96 28.92 15.02
C LYS A 181 8.47 27.47 15.03
N ARG A 182 7.58 26.49 14.97
CA ARG A 182 7.92 25.06 14.86
C ARG A 182 8.54 24.73 13.50
N CYS A 183 7.99 25.24 12.39
CA CYS A 183 8.60 25.11 11.06
C CYS A 183 10.03 25.66 11.07
N LEU A 184 10.22 26.88 11.58
CA LEU A 184 11.53 27.52 11.68
C LEU A 184 12.50 26.72 12.57
N PHE A 185 12.02 26.16 13.68
CA PHE A 185 12.82 25.30 14.55
C PHE A 185 13.25 24.01 13.83
N LEU A 186 12.36 23.37 13.08
CA LEU A 186 12.67 22.16 12.30
C LEU A 186 13.54 22.43 11.06
N GLU A 187 13.45 23.63 10.48
CA GLU A 187 14.34 24.10 9.41
C GLU A 187 15.77 24.37 9.93
N ASN A 188 15.90 24.86 11.16
CA ASN A 188 17.18 25.19 11.79
C ASN A 188 17.85 24.04 12.54
N LEU A 189 17.12 22.96 12.84
CA LEU A 189 17.75 21.76 13.39
C LEU A 189 18.65 21.13 12.32
N PRO A 190 19.95 20.90 12.60
CA PRO A 190 20.77 20.08 11.72
C PRO A 190 20.08 18.73 11.63
N SER A 191 19.63 18.35 10.44
CA SER A 191 18.91 17.08 10.21
C SER A 191 19.65 15.97 10.94
N ALA A 192 19.07 15.46 12.03
CA ALA A 192 19.56 14.27 12.68
C ALA A 192 19.62 13.19 11.59
N GLY A 193 20.85 12.76 11.28
CA GLY A 193 21.16 12.12 10.02
C GLY A 193 20.13 11.07 9.63
N THR A 194 19.50 11.29 8.47
CA THR A 194 19.57 10.27 7.43
C THR A 194 20.97 9.71 7.47
N LYS A 195 21.14 8.50 8.01
CA LYS A 195 22.39 7.77 7.84
C LYS A 195 22.69 7.81 6.35
N GLY A 196 23.76 8.54 6.02
CA GLY A 196 24.42 8.44 4.75
C GLY A 196 24.64 6.96 4.51
N LYS A 197 24.00 6.45 3.46
CA LYS A 197 24.61 5.34 2.74
C LYS A 197 26.00 5.86 2.38
N GLN A 198 27.02 5.20 2.90
CA GLN A 198 28.38 5.40 2.45
C GLN A 198 28.37 5.34 0.91
N ASN A 199 28.94 6.38 0.32
CA ASN A 199 29.27 6.44 -1.09
C ASN A 199 30.21 5.28 -1.42
N PHE A 200 29.65 4.19 -1.94
CA PHE A 200 30.34 3.43 -2.97
C PHE A 200 30.23 4.24 -4.26
N LYS A 201 31.39 4.52 -4.86
CA LYS A 201 31.56 5.30 -6.09
C LYS A 201 30.65 4.80 -7.23
N ASP A 202 29.89 5.75 -7.75
CA ASP A 202 29.28 5.93 -9.08
C ASP A 202 29.03 4.72 -10.00
N SER A 203 27.73 4.47 -10.22
CA SER A 203 27.20 4.20 -11.56
C SER A 203 25.98 5.10 -11.81
N PRO A 204 25.79 5.66 -13.02
CA PRO A 204 24.83 6.72 -13.25
C PRO A 204 23.39 6.16 -13.25
N ARG A 205 22.59 6.54 -12.24
CA ARG A 205 21.14 6.30 -12.24
C ARG A 205 20.46 7.42 -13.02
N HIS A 206 19.98 7.08 -14.22
CA HIS A 206 19.06 7.91 -14.97
C HIS A 206 17.78 8.16 -14.15
N LYS A 207 17.40 9.44 -14.03
CA LYS A 207 16.07 9.86 -13.57
C LYS A 207 15.05 9.38 -14.61
N SER A 208 14.23 8.39 -14.27
CA SER A 208 13.06 8.04 -15.09
C SER A 208 12.00 9.12 -14.89
N PHE A 209 11.76 9.91 -15.93
CA PHE A 209 10.57 10.74 -16.04
C PHE A 209 9.35 9.84 -16.21
N ILE A 210 8.35 9.99 -15.35
CA ILE A 210 7.03 9.42 -15.54
C ILE A 210 6.20 10.48 -16.26
N LEU A 211 5.84 10.22 -17.52
CA LEU A 211 4.80 10.96 -18.22
C LEU A 211 3.46 10.41 -17.75
N HIS A 212 2.68 11.24 -17.06
CA HIS A 212 1.26 11.00 -16.87
C HIS A 212 0.56 11.31 -18.22
N THR A 213 0.06 10.29 -18.90
CA THR A 213 -0.92 10.48 -19.97
C THR A 213 -2.30 10.44 -19.33
N ASP A 214 -2.99 11.58 -19.30
CA ASP A 214 -4.40 11.67 -18.98
C ASP A 214 -5.21 10.93 -20.06
N ALA A 215 -5.58 9.70 -19.73
CA ALA A 215 -6.66 9.00 -20.40
C ALA A 215 -7.75 8.76 -19.36
N ASN A 216 -8.70 9.68 -19.30
CA ASN A 216 -9.98 9.53 -18.60
C ASN A 216 -10.74 8.36 -19.25
N VAL A 217 -10.51 7.15 -18.74
CA VAL A 217 -11.34 5.98 -19.02
C VAL A 217 -11.79 5.49 -17.66
N ASP A 218 -13.10 5.39 -17.45
CA ASP A 218 -13.74 4.84 -16.24
C ASP A 218 -13.27 3.40 -15.97
N LYS A 219 -12.08 3.26 -15.37
CA LYS A 219 -11.50 1.97 -15.01
C LYS A 219 -12.11 1.52 -13.69
N LYS A 220 -13.23 0.81 -13.80
CA LYS A 220 -13.74 -0.02 -12.70
C LYS A 220 -12.79 -1.20 -12.50
N CYS A 221 -12.41 -1.43 -11.25
CA CYS A 221 -11.62 -2.57 -10.82
C CYS A 221 -12.31 -3.87 -11.22
N LYS A 222 -11.64 -4.73 -12.00
CA LYS A 222 -12.23 -6.01 -12.46
C LYS A 222 -12.56 -7.01 -11.34
N LEU A 223 -12.13 -6.78 -10.09
CA LEU A 223 -12.34 -7.69 -8.94
C LEU A 223 -13.37 -7.18 -7.93
N CYS A 224 -13.47 -5.87 -7.72
CA CYS A 224 -14.39 -5.29 -6.74
C CYS A 224 -15.33 -4.24 -7.35
N SER A 225 -15.20 -3.97 -8.65
CA SER A 225 -16.01 -3.02 -9.42
C SER A 225 -15.95 -1.57 -8.93
N LEU A 226 -14.99 -1.23 -8.07
CA LEU A 226 -14.76 0.13 -7.56
C LEU A 226 -13.77 0.92 -8.45
N ASN A 227 -13.77 2.24 -8.33
CA ASN A 227 -12.92 3.14 -9.10
C ASN A 227 -11.49 3.17 -8.53
N HIS A 228 -10.74 2.11 -8.82
CA HIS A 228 -9.30 2.07 -8.65
C HIS A 228 -8.73 1.01 -9.59
N ASP A 229 -7.47 1.14 -9.95
CA ASP A 229 -6.78 0.08 -10.64
C ASP A 229 -6.68 -1.17 -9.76
N LEU A 230 -6.65 -2.34 -10.40
CA LEU A 230 -6.65 -3.63 -9.72
C LEU A 230 -5.49 -3.80 -8.73
N TYR A 231 -4.32 -3.22 -9.03
CA TYR A 231 -3.14 -3.28 -8.17
C TYR A 231 -3.32 -2.49 -6.86
N ASN A 232 -4.29 -1.58 -6.80
CA ASN A 232 -4.70 -0.88 -5.60
C ASN A 232 -5.88 -1.57 -4.88
N CYS A 233 -6.39 -2.68 -5.40
CA CYS A 233 -7.52 -3.39 -4.82
C CYS A 233 -7.17 -4.09 -3.51
N ASP A 234 -7.86 -3.72 -2.43
CA ASP A 234 -7.67 -4.36 -1.13
C ASP A 234 -8.13 -5.82 -1.12
N LYS A 235 -9.17 -6.20 -1.89
CA LYS A 235 -9.55 -7.62 -2.04
C LYS A 235 -8.43 -8.46 -2.66
N PHE A 236 -7.72 -7.91 -3.65
CA PHE A 236 -6.58 -8.56 -4.29
C PHE A 236 -5.40 -8.69 -3.33
N LYS A 237 -5.08 -7.63 -2.59
CA LYS A 237 -3.97 -7.62 -1.62
C LYS A 237 -4.18 -8.56 -0.42
N ASN A 238 -5.43 -8.88 -0.09
CA ASN A 238 -5.81 -9.65 1.09
C ASN A 238 -6.10 -11.15 0.82
N MET A 239 -5.68 -11.72 -0.31
CA MET A 239 -5.97 -13.12 -0.66
C MET A 239 -5.09 -14.28 -0.09
N PRO A 240 -4.12 -14.14 0.85
CA PRO A 240 -3.22 -15.25 1.18
C PRO A 240 -3.75 -16.31 2.18
N VAL A 241 -4.88 -16.09 2.88
CA VAL A 241 -5.34 -17.02 3.94
C VAL A 241 -6.06 -18.26 3.37
N ARG A 242 -6.76 -18.11 2.24
CA ARG A 242 -7.60 -19.16 1.64
C ARG A 242 -6.79 -20.36 1.16
N ASP A 243 -5.59 -20.13 0.63
CA ASP A 243 -4.74 -21.18 0.08
C ASP A 243 -4.15 -22.08 1.17
N ASN A 244 -3.79 -21.51 2.33
CA ASN A 244 -3.33 -22.27 3.48
C ASN A 244 -4.44 -23.17 4.05
N ILE A 245 -5.68 -22.68 4.14
CA ILE A 245 -6.82 -23.49 4.63
C ILE A 245 -7.16 -24.60 3.63
N ARG A 246 -7.14 -24.32 2.32
CA ARG A 246 -7.35 -25.34 1.28
C ARG A 246 -6.29 -26.42 1.30
N PHE A 247 -5.04 -26.05 1.55
CA PHE A 247 -3.96 -27.02 1.70
C PHE A 247 -4.20 -27.98 2.87
N LYS A 248 -5.03 -27.61 3.85
CA LYS A 248 -5.45 -28.48 4.96
C LYS A 248 -6.72 -29.30 4.68
N LYS A 249 -7.36 -29.14 3.52
CA LYS A 249 -8.66 -29.76 3.22
C LYS A 249 -8.54 -31.24 2.88
N TYR A 250 -7.63 -31.58 1.97
CA TYR A 250 -7.63 -32.87 1.28
C TYR A 250 -6.75 -33.91 1.98
N VAL A 251 -7.15 -35.18 1.92
CA VAL A 251 -6.37 -36.30 2.46
C VAL A 251 -5.04 -36.43 1.71
N VAL A 252 -5.05 -36.43 0.39
CA VAL A 252 -3.84 -36.38 -0.45
C VAL A 252 -3.60 -34.93 -0.84
N ALA A 253 -2.48 -34.36 -0.43
CA ALA A 253 -2.11 -32.98 -0.77
C ALA A 253 -0.79 -32.94 -1.53
N PHE A 254 -0.68 -31.97 -2.42
CA PHE A 254 0.53 -31.70 -3.17
C PHE A 254 0.76 -30.20 -3.36
N SER A 255 2.03 -29.85 -3.51
CA SER A 255 2.50 -28.51 -3.84
C SER A 255 3.53 -28.57 -4.97
N SER A 256 3.62 -27.49 -5.74
CA SER A 256 4.66 -27.31 -6.77
C SER A 256 4.87 -25.84 -7.11
N ASP A 257 6.08 -25.52 -7.55
CA ASP A 257 6.45 -24.21 -8.07
C ASP A 257 6.49 -24.17 -9.60
N ILE A 258 6.24 -22.99 -10.17
CA ILE A 258 6.39 -22.75 -11.61
C ILE A 258 7.80 -22.21 -11.88
N LYS A 259 8.59 -22.94 -12.67
CA LYS A 259 10.00 -22.65 -12.94
C LYS A 259 10.14 -21.31 -13.65
N LYS A 260 10.72 -20.30 -12.97
CA LYS A 260 11.04 -18.98 -13.55
C LYS A 260 9.85 -18.33 -14.27
N ILE A 261 8.64 -18.40 -13.69
CA ILE A 261 7.38 -17.93 -14.31
C ILE A 261 7.49 -16.59 -15.05
N PHE A 262 8.08 -15.56 -14.42
CA PHE A 262 8.18 -14.22 -15.02
C PHE A 262 9.01 -14.23 -16.32
N ARG A 263 10.06 -15.06 -16.39
CA ARG A 263 10.92 -15.16 -17.58
C ARG A 263 10.27 -15.97 -18.72
N GLN A 264 9.12 -16.60 -18.48
CA GLN A 264 8.37 -17.33 -19.50
C GLN A 264 7.33 -16.45 -20.19
N ILE A 265 7.13 -15.22 -19.73
CA ILE A 265 6.11 -14.29 -20.24
C ILE A 265 6.79 -13.13 -20.95
N LYS A 266 6.52 -12.97 -22.25
CA LYS A 266 7.03 -11.85 -23.05
C LYS A 266 6.30 -10.55 -22.72
N VAL A 267 7.04 -9.45 -22.68
CA VAL A 267 6.52 -8.09 -22.60
C VAL A 267 6.28 -7.58 -24.02
N GLN A 268 5.24 -6.78 -24.22
CA GLN A 268 4.95 -6.16 -25.51
C GLN A 268 6.13 -5.31 -26.00
N GLU A 269 6.47 -5.40 -27.28
CA GLU A 269 7.71 -4.85 -27.84
C GLU A 269 7.90 -3.35 -27.56
N HIS A 270 6.82 -2.57 -27.70
CA HIS A 270 6.85 -1.12 -27.42
C HIS A 270 7.08 -0.78 -25.94
N GLN A 271 6.89 -1.74 -25.01
CA GLN A 271 7.14 -1.55 -23.59
C GLN A 271 8.51 -2.07 -23.14
N GLN A 272 9.19 -2.89 -23.95
CA GLN A 272 10.47 -3.48 -23.58
C GLN A 272 11.56 -2.40 -23.38
N ASP A 273 11.43 -1.25 -24.05
CA ASP A 273 12.35 -0.12 -23.87
C ASP A 273 12.31 0.52 -22.49
N PHE A 274 11.20 0.39 -21.75
CA PHE A 274 11.12 0.81 -20.35
C PHE A 274 11.84 -0.14 -19.39
N LEU A 275 12.27 -1.32 -19.88
CA LEU A 275 12.97 -2.34 -19.10
C LEU A 275 14.46 -2.42 -19.49
N ARG A 276 15.05 -1.33 -19.98
CA ARG A 276 16.48 -1.26 -20.27
C ARG A 276 17.29 -1.26 -18.98
N ILE A 277 18.39 -2.01 -19.00
CA ILE A 277 19.41 -2.00 -17.95
C ILE A 277 20.77 -1.71 -18.58
N LEU A 278 21.62 -1.02 -17.83
CA LEU A 278 23.01 -0.80 -18.18
C LEU A 278 23.86 -1.78 -17.37
N TRP A 279 24.77 -2.48 -18.04
CA TRP A 279 25.65 -3.43 -17.38
C TRP A 279 27.03 -3.43 -18.02
N ARG A 280 28.04 -3.59 -17.18
CA ARG A 280 29.43 -3.88 -17.54
C ARG A 280 29.98 -4.87 -16.51
N PRO A 281 30.85 -5.80 -16.90
CA PRO A 281 31.41 -6.78 -15.96
C PRO A 281 32.50 -6.17 -15.06
N SER A 282 33.27 -5.20 -15.53
CA SER A 282 34.27 -4.49 -14.75
C SER A 282 34.25 -2.97 -15.03
N PRO A 283 34.83 -2.13 -14.15
CA PRO A 283 34.89 -0.68 -14.35
C PRO A 283 35.65 -0.22 -15.61
N GLU A 284 36.54 -1.08 -16.12
CA GLU A 284 37.41 -0.86 -17.28
C GLU A 284 36.73 -1.22 -18.60
N GLU A 285 35.68 -2.05 -18.55
CA GLU A 285 34.90 -2.44 -19.72
C GLU A 285 33.77 -1.45 -20.05
N ASP A 286 33.41 -1.40 -21.32
CA ASP A 286 32.37 -0.53 -21.83
C ASP A 286 30.98 -0.88 -21.26
N ILE A 287 30.18 0.15 -21.01
CA ILE A 287 28.80 -0.01 -20.56
C ILE A 287 27.95 -0.50 -21.73
N VAL A 288 27.37 -1.70 -21.59
CA VAL A 288 26.43 -2.27 -22.56
C VAL A 288 24.99 -2.07 -22.09
N SER A 289 24.12 -1.64 -23.00
CA SER A 289 22.68 -1.54 -22.74
C SER A 289 21.96 -2.83 -23.13
N TYR A 290 21.24 -3.44 -22.18
CA TYR A 290 20.40 -4.61 -22.42
C TYR A 290 18.93 -4.25 -22.32
N ARG A 291 18.10 -4.88 -23.16
CA ARG A 291 16.65 -4.75 -23.13
C ARG A 291 16.03 -6.06 -22.62
N LEU A 292 15.36 -6.02 -21.47
CA LEU A 292 14.67 -7.19 -20.94
C LEU A 292 13.38 -7.42 -21.73
N LYS A 293 13.26 -8.61 -22.35
CA LYS A 293 12.12 -8.96 -23.22
C LYS A 293 10.95 -9.61 -22.48
N THR A 294 11.14 -9.96 -21.21
CA THR A 294 10.18 -10.73 -20.42
C THR A 294 9.77 -9.98 -19.18
N VAL A 295 8.66 -10.41 -18.56
CA VAL A 295 8.24 -9.89 -17.27
C VAL A 295 9.40 -10.00 -16.29
N THR A 296 9.72 -8.90 -15.62
CA THR A 296 10.92 -8.77 -14.79
C THR A 296 10.52 -8.68 -13.32
N TYR A 297 11.16 -9.49 -12.48
CA TYR A 297 10.95 -9.48 -11.04
C TYR A 297 11.31 -8.11 -10.44
N GLY A 298 10.63 -7.73 -9.36
CA GLY A 298 10.81 -6.43 -8.70
C GLY A 298 10.04 -5.29 -9.36
N THR A 299 9.50 -5.47 -10.57
CA THR A 299 8.53 -4.52 -11.13
C THR A 299 7.17 -4.69 -10.45
N LYS A 300 6.51 -3.58 -10.10
CA LYS A 300 5.19 -3.59 -9.45
C LYS A 300 4.13 -4.45 -10.18
N PRO A 301 4.02 -4.44 -11.52
CA PRO A 301 2.98 -5.22 -12.21
C PRO A 301 3.34 -6.70 -12.44
N ALA A 302 4.58 -7.15 -12.19
CA ALA A 302 5.00 -8.50 -12.54
C ALA A 302 4.13 -9.62 -11.95
N PRO A 303 3.76 -9.60 -10.65
CA PRO A 303 2.87 -10.62 -10.09
C PRO A 303 1.52 -10.68 -10.81
N TYR A 304 0.92 -9.52 -11.09
CA TYR A 304 -0.36 -9.44 -11.80
C TYR A 304 -0.27 -10.01 -13.21
N LEU A 305 0.73 -9.62 -13.99
CA LEU A 305 0.92 -10.10 -15.35
C LEU A 305 1.06 -11.63 -15.38
N ALA A 306 1.86 -12.18 -14.45
CA ALA A 306 2.02 -13.62 -14.32
C ALA A 306 0.70 -14.33 -13.97
N THR A 307 0.00 -13.89 -12.92
CA THR A 307 -1.28 -14.48 -12.53
C THR A 307 -2.31 -14.38 -13.66
N ARG A 308 -2.37 -13.27 -14.39
CA ARG A 308 -3.31 -13.12 -15.51
C ARG A 308 -3.02 -14.06 -16.66
N CYS A 309 -1.76 -14.30 -17.01
CA CYS A 309 -1.39 -15.29 -18.02
C CYS A 309 -1.85 -16.70 -17.60
N LEU A 310 -1.66 -17.07 -16.34
CA LEU A 310 -2.13 -18.37 -15.83
C LEU A 310 -3.66 -18.49 -15.85
N LEU A 311 -4.37 -17.45 -15.43
CA LEU A 311 -5.83 -17.43 -15.46
C LEU A 311 -6.38 -17.50 -16.89
N GLN A 312 -5.71 -16.84 -17.85
CA GLN A 312 -6.09 -16.92 -19.25
C GLN A 312 -5.88 -18.32 -19.81
N LEU A 313 -4.74 -18.95 -19.51
CA LEU A 313 -4.43 -20.32 -19.89
C LEU A 313 -5.46 -21.30 -19.32
N ALA A 314 -5.84 -21.13 -18.05
CA ALA A 314 -6.86 -21.95 -17.39
C ALA A 314 -8.24 -21.79 -18.05
N HIS A 315 -8.61 -20.56 -18.41
CA HIS A 315 -9.87 -20.28 -19.13
C HIS A 315 -9.91 -20.98 -20.50
N GLU A 316 -8.83 -20.89 -21.28
CA GLU A 316 -8.72 -21.51 -22.61
C GLU A 316 -8.67 -23.04 -22.53
N GLY A 317 -7.98 -23.58 -21.54
CA GLY A 317 -7.84 -25.01 -21.32
C GLY A 317 -9.02 -25.67 -20.61
N LYS A 318 -10.04 -24.92 -20.17
CA LYS A 318 -11.13 -25.40 -19.30
C LYS A 318 -11.84 -26.65 -19.80
N ASN A 319 -12.12 -26.72 -21.10
CA ASN A 319 -12.82 -27.86 -21.71
C ASN A 319 -11.94 -29.11 -21.77
N LYS A 320 -10.63 -28.94 -21.97
CA LYS A 320 -9.66 -30.04 -22.11
C LYS A 320 -9.08 -30.50 -20.77
N TYR A 321 -9.00 -29.59 -19.81
CA TYR A 321 -8.40 -29.78 -18.49
C TYR A 321 -9.32 -29.28 -17.36
N PRO A 322 -10.52 -29.87 -17.20
CA PRO A 322 -11.54 -29.39 -16.27
C PRO A 322 -11.14 -29.51 -14.79
N LEU A 323 -10.24 -30.42 -14.43
CA LEU A 323 -9.79 -30.62 -13.04
C LEU A 323 -8.59 -29.73 -12.67
N ALA A 324 -7.78 -29.34 -13.66
CA ALA A 324 -6.64 -28.44 -13.45
C ALA A 324 -7.08 -26.97 -13.34
N THR A 325 -8.08 -26.57 -14.10
CA THR A 325 -8.55 -25.19 -14.21
C THR A 325 -8.94 -24.60 -12.84
N PRO A 326 -9.76 -25.27 -12.00
CA PRO A 326 -10.08 -24.77 -10.67
C PRO A 326 -8.86 -24.60 -9.78
N VAL A 327 -7.81 -25.41 -9.95
CA VAL A 327 -6.58 -25.28 -9.14
C VAL A 327 -5.82 -24.01 -9.51
N ILE A 328 -5.69 -23.69 -10.79
CA ILE A 328 -5.03 -22.46 -11.25
C ILE A 328 -5.85 -21.20 -10.91
N GLU A 329 -7.17 -21.27 -11.05
CA GLU A 329 -8.06 -20.14 -10.76
C GLU A 329 -8.09 -19.77 -9.28
N ASN A 330 -7.94 -20.77 -8.42
CA ASN A 330 -8.13 -20.61 -7.01
C ASN A 330 -6.84 -20.48 -6.21
N SER A 331 -5.71 -20.94 -6.71
CA SER A 331 -4.47 -20.99 -5.93
C SER A 331 -3.42 -20.05 -6.51
N THR A 332 -2.88 -19.15 -5.68
CA THR A 332 -1.81 -18.22 -6.08
C THR A 332 -0.48 -18.94 -6.28
N TYR A 333 -0.31 -20.04 -5.54
CA TYR A 333 0.78 -21.03 -5.63
C TYR A 333 0.12 -22.38 -5.91
N ILE A 334 0.73 -23.29 -6.65
CA ILE A 334 0.07 -24.58 -6.95
C ILE A 334 0.04 -25.42 -5.69
N LEU A 335 -1.09 -25.33 -5.00
CA LEU A 335 -1.40 -26.00 -3.75
C LEU A 335 -2.79 -26.58 -3.91
N SER A 336 -2.85 -27.89 -3.87
CA SER A 336 -4.09 -28.60 -4.08
C SER A 336 -4.01 -30.01 -3.54
N GLY A 337 -5.06 -30.78 -3.77
CA GLY A 337 -5.18 -32.14 -3.31
C GLY A 337 -6.48 -32.77 -3.75
N ALA A 338 -6.67 -34.02 -3.32
CA ALA A 338 -7.92 -34.75 -3.45
C ALA A 338 -8.11 -35.70 -2.26
N ASP A 339 -9.32 -36.22 -2.10
CA ASP A 339 -9.64 -37.15 -1.02
C ASP A 339 -9.16 -38.59 -1.31
N ASP A 340 -8.73 -38.85 -2.55
CA ASP A 340 -8.18 -40.11 -3.01
C ASP A 340 -6.99 -39.91 -3.98
N ILE A 341 -6.13 -40.93 -4.05
CA ILE A 341 -4.89 -40.89 -4.84
C ILE A 341 -5.16 -40.86 -6.36
N THR A 342 -6.23 -41.50 -6.81
CA THR A 342 -6.57 -41.61 -8.23
C THR A 342 -6.96 -40.24 -8.79
N THR A 343 -7.83 -39.53 -8.09
CA THR A 343 -8.21 -38.14 -8.41
C THR A 343 -7.00 -37.21 -8.33
N ALA A 344 -6.15 -37.35 -7.31
CA ALA A 344 -4.94 -36.53 -7.19
C ALA A 344 -3.98 -36.73 -8.38
N LYS A 345 -3.78 -37.98 -8.83
CA LYS A 345 -2.98 -38.32 -10.01
C LYS A 345 -3.56 -37.69 -11.27
N GLU A 346 -4.87 -37.73 -11.44
CA GLU A 346 -5.54 -37.15 -12.60
C GLU A 346 -5.46 -35.60 -12.60
N ILE A 347 -5.65 -34.95 -11.45
CA ILE A 347 -5.42 -33.50 -11.32
C ILE A 347 -3.98 -33.14 -11.69
N LYS A 348 -2.99 -33.88 -11.17
CA LYS A 348 -1.57 -33.69 -11.50
C LYS A 348 -1.33 -33.81 -13.01
N ARG A 349 -1.88 -34.83 -13.65
CA ARG A 349 -1.75 -35.07 -15.11
C ARG A 349 -2.34 -33.91 -15.91
N GLN A 350 -3.54 -33.46 -15.57
CA GLN A 350 -4.18 -32.34 -16.23
C GLN A 350 -3.44 -31.02 -16.00
N LEU A 351 -2.91 -30.79 -14.80
CA LEU A 351 -2.10 -29.61 -14.48
C LEU A 351 -0.84 -29.54 -15.34
N ILE A 352 -0.09 -30.64 -15.44
CA ILE A 352 1.10 -30.72 -16.28
C ILE A 352 0.73 -30.52 -17.75
N GLY A 353 -0.36 -31.12 -18.22
CA GLY A 353 -0.87 -30.97 -19.58
C GLY A 353 -1.21 -29.51 -19.92
N LEU A 354 -2.05 -28.88 -19.09
CA LEU A 354 -2.48 -27.49 -19.25
C LEU A 354 -1.28 -26.53 -19.28
N MET A 355 -0.35 -26.69 -18.34
CA MET A 355 0.80 -25.79 -18.23
C MET A 355 1.78 -25.94 -19.39
N LYS A 356 1.91 -27.16 -19.93
CA LYS A 356 2.71 -27.43 -21.13
C LYS A 356 2.19 -26.66 -22.35
N GLU A 357 0.88 -26.49 -22.50
CA GLU A 357 0.30 -25.67 -23.58
C GLU A 357 0.71 -24.20 -23.48
N GLY A 358 0.84 -23.68 -22.26
CA GLY A 358 1.40 -22.34 -21.99
C GLY A 358 2.92 -22.28 -21.92
N CYS A 359 3.64 -23.36 -22.25
CA CYS A 359 5.09 -23.50 -22.09
C CYS A 359 5.61 -23.32 -20.65
N PHE A 360 4.72 -23.41 -19.66
CA PHE A 360 5.08 -23.38 -18.24
C PHE A 360 5.48 -24.77 -17.76
N HIS A 361 6.49 -24.80 -16.90
CA HIS A 361 7.02 -26.05 -16.36
C HIS A 361 7.00 -26.01 -14.84
N PHE A 362 6.40 -27.05 -14.26
CA PHE A 362 6.44 -27.26 -12.82
C PHE A 362 7.75 -27.89 -12.38
N TYR A 363 8.20 -27.52 -11.19
CA TYR A 363 9.34 -28.11 -10.49
C TYR A 363 9.08 -28.08 -8.98
N LYS A 364 9.98 -28.69 -8.20
CA LYS A 364 9.83 -28.80 -6.74
C LYS A 364 8.46 -29.36 -6.34
N TRP A 365 8.10 -30.50 -6.91
CA TRP A 365 6.91 -31.21 -6.49
C TRP A 365 7.11 -31.80 -5.10
N SER A 366 6.11 -31.60 -4.26
CA SER A 366 6.03 -32.14 -2.91
C SER A 366 4.63 -32.72 -2.70
N ALA A 367 4.51 -33.88 -2.06
CA ALA A 367 3.23 -34.52 -1.76
C ALA A 367 3.32 -35.40 -0.51
N ASN A 368 2.22 -35.60 0.21
CA ASN A 368 2.19 -36.56 1.33
C ASN A 368 2.04 -38.03 0.88
N SER A 369 1.89 -38.28 -0.42
CA SER A 369 1.83 -39.63 -0.99
C SER A 369 3.01 -39.85 -1.94
N GLU A 370 3.81 -40.86 -1.65
CA GLU A 370 4.92 -41.29 -2.53
C GLU A 370 4.41 -41.71 -3.90
N GLU A 371 3.25 -42.38 -3.94
CA GLU A 371 2.62 -42.85 -5.17
C GLU A 371 2.31 -41.72 -6.15
N LEU A 372 2.04 -40.50 -5.64
CA LEU A 372 1.82 -39.33 -6.47
C LEU A 372 3.12 -38.82 -7.12
N LEU A 373 4.28 -39.06 -6.52
CA LEU A 373 5.59 -38.61 -7.02
C LEU A 373 6.37 -39.70 -7.77
N LYS A 374 5.91 -40.96 -7.81
CA LYS A 374 6.63 -42.08 -8.46
C LYS A 374 7.01 -41.77 -9.91
N ASP A 375 6.08 -41.24 -10.69
CA ASP A 375 6.26 -41.00 -12.14
C ASP A 375 7.04 -39.70 -12.47
N MET A 376 7.53 -38.97 -11.45
CA MET A 376 8.23 -37.70 -11.65
C MET A 376 9.75 -37.89 -11.71
N PRO A 377 10.46 -37.19 -12.61
CA PRO A 377 11.91 -37.12 -12.58
C PRO A 377 12.42 -36.57 -11.24
N THR A 378 13.52 -37.13 -10.73
CA THR A 378 14.15 -36.73 -9.45
C THR A 378 14.41 -35.23 -9.39
N GLU A 379 14.86 -34.62 -10.48
CA GLU A 379 15.16 -33.18 -10.59
C GLU A 379 13.95 -32.25 -10.38
N ASN A 380 12.74 -32.79 -10.59
CA ASN A 380 11.49 -32.04 -10.43
C ASN A 380 10.84 -32.28 -9.07
N LYS A 381 11.39 -33.17 -8.22
CA LYS A 381 10.94 -33.37 -6.85
C LYS A 381 11.66 -32.37 -5.93
N GLU A 382 10.95 -31.86 -4.94
CA GLU A 382 11.57 -30.98 -3.93
C GLU A 382 12.30 -31.78 -2.85
N PHE A 383 11.83 -33.00 -2.60
CA PHE A 383 12.36 -33.90 -1.59
C PHE A 383 12.30 -35.35 -2.11
N LEU A 384 13.13 -36.22 -1.55
CA LEU A 384 13.12 -37.65 -1.86
C LEU A 384 12.61 -38.43 -0.65
N PHE A 385 11.70 -39.37 -0.89
CA PHE A 385 11.11 -40.20 0.18
C PHE A 385 12.14 -41.13 0.88
N ASN A 386 13.41 -41.12 0.45
CA ASN A 386 14.41 -42.10 0.82
C ASN A 386 15.41 -41.66 1.90
N GLU A 387 15.49 -40.38 2.30
CA GLU A 387 16.45 -39.95 3.34
C GLU A 387 15.89 -38.88 4.29
N ASN A 388 16.22 -39.05 5.58
CA ASN A 388 16.16 -38.13 6.73
C ASN A 388 15.22 -36.91 6.65
N ASP A 389 14.06 -37.00 7.31
CA ASP A 389 13.36 -35.87 7.96
C ASP A 389 13.22 -34.57 7.12
N GLU A 390 13.16 -34.67 5.78
CA GLU A 390 13.20 -33.51 4.89
C GLU A 390 11.95 -32.62 5.08
N LEU A 391 12.18 -31.41 5.55
CA LEU A 391 11.17 -30.38 5.74
C LEU A 391 11.02 -29.55 4.47
N VAL A 392 9.82 -29.58 3.90
CA VAL A 392 9.46 -28.76 2.76
C VAL A 392 8.88 -27.43 3.26
N LYS A 393 9.43 -26.30 2.80
CA LYS A 393 8.85 -24.99 3.10
C LYS A 393 7.72 -24.68 2.12
N THR A 394 6.48 -24.89 2.54
CA THR A 394 5.28 -24.60 1.74
C THR A 394 4.53 -23.41 2.36
N LEU A 395 4.32 -22.33 1.58
CA LEU A 395 3.67 -21.08 2.03
C LEU A 395 4.31 -20.44 3.27
N GLY A 396 5.60 -20.66 3.50
CA GLY A 396 6.31 -20.16 4.68
C GLY A 396 6.11 -21.01 5.96
N LEU A 397 5.31 -22.08 5.88
CA LEU A 397 5.24 -23.13 6.90
C LEU A 397 6.20 -24.26 6.54
N SER A 398 6.81 -24.88 7.54
CA SER A 398 7.56 -26.12 7.31
C SER A 398 6.60 -27.30 7.43
N TRP A 399 6.48 -28.07 6.37
CA TRP A 399 5.63 -29.25 6.25
C TRP A 399 6.50 -30.48 6.07
N ARG A 400 6.21 -31.54 6.81
CA ARG A 400 6.82 -32.84 6.65
C ARG A 400 5.85 -33.74 5.87
N PRO A 401 6.08 -33.98 4.57
CA PRO A 401 5.07 -34.63 3.74
C PRO A 401 4.77 -36.07 4.16
N ARG A 402 5.79 -36.83 4.58
CA ARG A 402 5.64 -38.25 4.99
C ARG A 402 4.75 -38.43 6.23
N GLU A 403 4.90 -37.55 7.22
CA GLU A 403 4.08 -37.58 8.45
C GLU A 403 2.79 -36.78 8.31
N ASP A 404 2.65 -36.04 7.21
CA ASP A 404 1.58 -35.12 6.93
C ASP A 404 1.29 -34.09 8.05
N ALA A 405 2.37 -33.54 8.60
CA ALA A 405 2.31 -32.61 9.73
C ALA A 405 3.09 -31.31 9.44
N PHE A 406 2.55 -30.19 9.91
CA PHE A 406 3.29 -28.95 10.05
C PHE A 406 4.23 -29.05 11.25
N MET A 407 5.45 -28.59 11.04
CA MET A 407 6.53 -28.56 12.02
C MET A 407 7.07 -27.14 12.11
N TYR A 408 7.60 -26.77 13.27
CA TYR A 408 8.20 -25.47 13.48
C TYR A 408 9.65 -25.62 13.91
N GLN A 409 10.56 -25.40 12.96
CA GLN A 409 11.99 -25.34 13.24
C GLN A 409 12.46 -23.90 13.19
N MET A 410 12.97 -23.43 14.33
CA MET A 410 13.65 -22.15 14.42
C MET A 410 15.14 -22.41 14.53
N ASN A 411 15.94 -21.75 13.70
CA ASN A 411 17.37 -21.69 13.95
C ASN A 411 17.62 -20.67 15.07
N LEU A 412 17.84 -21.20 16.27
CA LEU A 412 18.01 -20.44 17.51
C LEU A 412 19.48 -20.17 17.85
N GLN A 413 20.42 -20.50 16.96
CA GLN A 413 21.85 -20.60 17.29
C GLN A 413 22.58 -19.28 17.57
N GLU A 414 21.96 -18.11 17.41
CA GLU A 414 22.64 -16.83 17.68
C GLU A 414 21.70 -15.84 18.37
N VAL A 415 21.49 -16.01 19.67
CA VAL A 415 21.07 -14.88 20.51
C VAL A 415 22.33 -14.05 20.77
N PRO A 416 22.44 -12.83 20.23
CA PRO A 416 23.62 -12.01 20.46
C PRO A 416 23.74 -11.63 21.95
N VAL A 417 24.98 -11.46 22.42
CA VAL A 417 25.29 -11.05 23.80
C VAL A 417 24.58 -9.75 24.16
N THR A 418 24.49 -8.82 23.22
CA THR A 418 23.73 -7.57 23.37
C THR A 418 22.33 -7.74 22.79
N ILE A 419 21.33 -7.65 23.66
CA ILE A 419 19.93 -7.76 23.27
C ILE A 419 19.37 -6.35 23.17
N THR A 420 19.05 -5.95 21.94
CA THR A 420 18.45 -4.65 21.63
C THR A 420 17.00 -4.82 21.19
N LYS A 421 16.26 -3.72 21.14
CA LYS A 421 14.92 -3.68 20.53
C LYS A 421 14.90 -4.23 19.10
N ARG A 422 15.95 -3.98 18.32
CA ARG A 422 16.11 -4.51 16.95
C ARG A 422 16.27 -6.03 16.96
N THR A 423 17.06 -6.56 17.90
CA THR A 423 17.26 -8.01 18.07
C THR A 423 15.93 -8.71 18.33
N VAL A 424 15.15 -8.21 19.29
CA VAL A 424 13.84 -8.80 19.66
C VAL A 424 12.86 -8.74 18.49
N LEU A 425 12.74 -7.61 17.79
CA LEU A 425 11.83 -7.47 16.66
C LEU A 425 12.24 -8.38 15.48
N SER A 426 13.54 -8.44 15.17
CA SER A 426 14.09 -9.32 14.13
C SER A 426 13.78 -10.78 14.44
N PHE A 427 13.97 -11.19 15.69
CA PHE A 427 13.69 -12.55 16.14
C PHE A 427 12.20 -12.89 16.04
N ILE A 428 11.31 -12.02 16.54
CA ILE A 428 9.86 -12.26 16.49
C ILE A 428 9.34 -12.27 15.05
N SER A 429 9.94 -11.48 14.15
CA SER A 429 9.59 -11.48 12.73
C SER A 429 9.91 -12.82 12.03
N LYS A 430 10.78 -13.66 12.61
CA LYS A 430 11.04 -15.03 12.13
C LYS A 430 9.91 -16.01 12.49
N LEU A 431 9.07 -15.69 13.49
CA LEU A 431 7.89 -16.49 13.85
C LEU A 431 6.77 -16.23 12.82
N TYR A 432 6.91 -16.88 11.66
CA TYR A 432 5.92 -16.79 10.59
C TYR A 432 4.82 -17.84 10.79
N ASP A 433 3.59 -17.40 11.03
CA ASP A 433 2.44 -18.25 11.30
C ASP A 433 1.18 -17.70 10.61
N PRO A 434 1.01 -18.00 9.31
CA PRO A 434 -0.08 -17.47 8.50
C PRO A 434 -1.45 -18.04 8.90
N LEU A 435 -1.48 -19.21 9.52
CA LEU A 435 -2.70 -19.90 9.96
C LEU A 435 -3.06 -19.58 11.42
N GLY A 436 -2.12 -19.02 12.19
CA GLY A 436 -2.33 -18.80 13.60
C GLY A 436 -2.35 -20.09 14.41
N LEU A 437 -1.47 -21.04 14.13
CA LEU A 437 -1.35 -22.26 14.92
C LEU A 437 -0.46 -22.08 16.16
N LEU A 438 0.37 -21.04 16.18
CA LEU A 438 1.29 -20.68 17.26
C LEU A 438 0.88 -19.40 18.00
N GLN A 439 -0.39 -18.98 17.90
CA GLN A 439 -0.84 -17.72 18.48
C GLN A 439 -0.53 -17.56 19.99
N PRO A 440 -0.64 -18.60 20.85
CA PRO A 440 -0.25 -18.48 22.27
C PRO A 440 1.22 -18.09 22.48
N ILE A 441 2.09 -18.47 21.55
CA ILE A 441 3.54 -18.18 21.57
C ILE A 441 3.80 -16.80 20.98
N ILE A 442 3.12 -16.46 19.88
CA ILE A 442 3.26 -15.18 19.19
C ILE A 442 2.71 -14.02 20.02
N ILE A 443 1.61 -14.22 20.75
CA ILE A 443 1.02 -13.15 21.56
C ILE A 443 1.95 -12.73 22.72
N LYS A 444 2.63 -13.69 23.37
CA LYS A 444 3.66 -13.40 24.39
C LYS A 444 4.78 -12.54 23.81
N ALA A 445 5.25 -12.87 22.59
CA ALA A 445 6.23 -12.07 21.87
C ALA A 445 5.72 -10.66 21.55
N LYS A 446 4.50 -10.52 21.04
CA LYS A 446 3.89 -9.20 20.75
C LYS A 446 3.72 -8.35 22.01
N MET A 447 3.35 -8.95 23.14
CA MET A 447 3.25 -8.26 24.43
C MET A 447 4.61 -7.80 24.92
N MET A 448 5.66 -8.62 24.79
CA MET A 448 7.04 -8.23 25.11
C MET A 448 7.50 -7.05 24.24
N ILE A 449 7.21 -7.07 22.94
CA ILE A 449 7.44 -5.92 22.06
C ILE A 449 6.75 -4.68 22.61
N GLN A 450 5.44 -4.75 22.92
CA GLN A 450 4.69 -3.61 23.45
C GLN A 450 5.34 -3.05 24.73
N LYS A 451 5.75 -3.91 25.67
CA LYS A 451 6.48 -3.51 26.88
C LYS A 451 7.80 -2.78 26.56
N ILE A 452 8.60 -3.32 25.65
CA ILE A 452 9.86 -2.69 25.22
C ILE A 452 9.62 -1.31 24.58
N TRP A 453 8.52 -1.12 23.85
CA TRP A 453 8.16 0.20 23.30
C TRP A 453 7.82 1.21 24.40
N LEU A 454 7.16 0.78 25.48
CA LEU A 454 6.80 1.64 26.60
C LEU A 454 8.03 2.14 27.39
N LEU A 455 9.15 1.42 27.33
CA LEU A 455 10.41 1.84 27.95
C LEU A 455 11.08 3.05 27.26
N LYS A 456 10.63 3.44 26.06
CA LYS A 456 11.15 4.59 25.29
C LYS A 456 12.67 4.57 25.05
N ILE A 457 13.27 3.38 24.98
CA ILE A 457 14.69 3.18 24.66
C ILE A 457 14.96 3.26 23.15
N ASP A 458 16.18 3.64 22.77
CA ASP A 458 16.61 3.68 21.37
C ASP A 458 16.83 2.27 20.78
N TRP A 459 16.79 2.16 19.45
CA TRP A 459 16.94 0.91 18.70
C TRP A 459 18.26 0.17 18.93
N GLY A 460 19.36 0.89 19.19
CA GLY A 460 20.68 0.33 19.42
C GLY A 460 21.02 0.09 20.90
N GLN A 461 20.17 0.56 21.81
CA GLN A 461 20.42 0.47 23.24
C GLN A 461 20.13 -0.94 23.76
N ASN A 462 20.96 -1.40 24.70
CA ASN A 462 20.77 -2.68 25.38
C ASN A 462 19.50 -2.63 26.24
N LEU A 463 18.72 -3.71 26.26
CA LEU A 463 17.52 -3.81 27.08
C LEU A 463 17.86 -3.81 28.58
N PRO A 464 16.95 -3.36 29.46
CA PRO A 464 17.10 -3.56 30.90
C PRO A 464 17.23 -5.05 31.24
N ARG A 465 18.01 -5.36 32.29
CA ARG A 465 18.33 -6.74 32.70
C ARG A 465 17.09 -7.64 32.80
N GLN A 466 16.00 -7.14 33.37
CA GLN A 466 14.76 -7.90 33.52
C GLN A 466 14.15 -8.33 32.17
N GLU A 467 14.18 -7.44 31.16
CA GLU A 467 13.66 -7.76 29.82
C GLU A 467 14.59 -8.68 29.04
N ILE A 468 15.91 -8.59 29.28
CA ILE A 468 16.89 -9.55 28.77
C ILE A 468 16.57 -10.96 29.28
N GLU A 469 16.41 -11.11 30.59
CA GLU A 469 16.11 -12.40 31.23
C GLU A 469 14.78 -12.98 30.73
N ASN A 470 13.74 -12.15 30.58
CA ASN A 470 12.45 -12.56 30.03
C ASN A 470 12.55 -13.02 28.56
N PHE A 471 13.30 -12.28 27.73
CA PHE A 471 13.50 -12.65 26.34
C PHE A 471 14.33 -13.94 26.21
N GLN A 472 15.38 -14.10 26.99
CA GLN A 472 16.19 -15.33 27.00
C GLN A 472 15.37 -16.55 27.43
N ARG A 473 14.54 -16.41 28.47
CA ARG A 473 13.61 -17.49 28.88
C ARG A 473 12.64 -17.84 27.76
N TYR A 474 12.04 -16.84 27.12
CA TYR A 474 11.15 -17.05 25.97
C TYR A 474 11.86 -17.80 24.84
N VAL A 475 13.09 -17.40 24.47
CA VAL A 475 13.87 -18.07 23.44
C VAL A 475 14.24 -19.50 23.83
N ALA A 476 14.56 -19.75 25.10
CA ALA A 476 14.84 -21.10 25.60
C ALA A 476 13.63 -22.02 25.43
N GLU A 477 12.43 -21.56 25.79
CA GLU A 477 11.16 -22.31 25.62
C GLU A 477 10.85 -22.62 24.15
N LEU A 478 11.22 -21.74 23.21
CA LEU A 478 10.98 -21.96 21.78
C LEU A 478 11.70 -23.17 21.20
N HIS A 479 12.75 -23.70 21.86
CA HIS A 479 13.40 -24.92 21.41
C HIS A 479 12.45 -26.12 21.39
N GLN A 480 11.41 -26.10 22.23
CA GLN A 480 10.39 -27.16 22.29
C GLN A 480 9.47 -27.18 21.07
N LEU A 481 9.45 -26.10 20.26
CA LEU A 481 8.63 -26.05 19.03
C LEU A 481 9.03 -27.08 17.98
N LYS A 482 10.29 -27.54 18.02
CA LYS A 482 10.78 -28.57 17.09
C LYS A 482 10.03 -29.89 17.24
N ASP A 483 9.50 -30.15 18.43
CA ASP A 483 8.79 -31.39 18.79
C ASP A 483 7.27 -31.24 18.57
N LEU A 484 6.78 -30.02 18.34
CA LEU A 484 5.37 -29.74 18.09
C LEU A 484 4.98 -30.18 16.67
N LYS A 485 4.17 -31.23 16.59
CA LYS A 485 3.59 -31.74 15.34
C LYS A 485 2.13 -31.35 15.25
N ILE A 486 1.76 -30.62 14.19
CA ILE A 486 0.36 -30.24 13.96
C ILE A 486 -0.12 -30.93 12.67
N PRO A 487 -1.11 -31.83 12.72
CA PRO A 487 -1.64 -32.48 11.52
C PRO A 487 -2.07 -31.45 10.46
N ARG A 488 -1.64 -31.63 9.21
CA ARG A 488 -2.05 -30.75 8.10
C ARG A 488 -3.52 -30.93 7.81
N CYS A 489 -3.94 -32.17 7.51
CA CYS A 489 -5.30 -32.46 7.09
C CYS A 489 -6.30 -32.17 8.22
N ILE A 490 -7.39 -31.47 7.92
CA ILE A 490 -8.45 -31.16 8.88
C ILE A 490 -9.60 -32.15 8.79
N LEU A 491 -9.96 -32.55 7.57
CA LEU A 491 -11.08 -33.44 7.33
C LEU A 491 -10.57 -34.88 7.22
N LEU A 492 -11.10 -35.76 8.06
CA LEU A 492 -10.91 -37.20 7.85
C LEU A 492 -11.97 -37.73 6.89
N LYS A 493 -11.60 -38.81 6.19
CA LYS A 493 -12.50 -39.53 5.29
C LYS A 493 -13.74 -40.00 6.06
N ASP A 494 -14.89 -40.01 5.38
CA ASP A 494 -16.16 -40.54 5.90
C ASP A 494 -16.77 -39.76 7.08
N SER A 495 -16.50 -38.45 7.17
CA SER A 495 -17.15 -37.59 8.16
C SER A 495 -18.66 -37.46 7.89
N VAL A 496 -19.49 -37.86 8.86
CA VAL A 496 -20.95 -37.81 8.81
C VAL A 496 -21.46 -36.39 9.11
N ALA A 497 -20.81 -35.71 10.05
CA ALA A 497 -21.11 -34.33 10.40
C ALA A 497 -19.83 -33.51 10.60
N VAL A 498 -19.87 -32.24 10.17
CA VAL A 498 -18.78 -31.29 10.32
C VAL A 498 -19.33 -30.01 10.94
N HIS A 499 -18.81 -29.65 12.12
CA HIS A 499 -19.18 -28.45 12.85
C HIS A 499 -17.98 -27.50 12.93
N LEU A 500 -18.21 -26.23 12.59
CA LEU A 500 -17.26 -25.16 12.82
C LEU A 500 -17.57 -24.51 14.16
N ILE A 501 -16.62 -24.54 15.09
CA ILE A 501 -16.78 -24.04 16.46
C ILE A 501 -15.78 -22.89 16.66
N GLY A 502 -16.32 -21.70 16.92
CA GLY A 502 -15.51 -20.52 17.20
C GLY A 502 -15.49 -20.19 18.68
N PHE A 503 -14.30 -19.97 19.22
CA PHE A 503 -14.12 -19.39 20.56
C PHE A 503 -13.47 -18.02 20.44
N ALA A 504 -13.89 -17.10 21.29
CA ALA A 504 -13.35 -15.76 21.39
C ALA A 504 -13.22 -15.41 22.87
N ASP A 505 -12.08 -14.87 23.26
CA ASP A 505 -11.80 -14.50 24.64
C ASP A 505 -10.91 -13.26 24.70
N ALA A 506 -10.95 -12.55 25.82
CA ALA A 506 -10.15 -11.37 26.05
C ALA A 506 -9.71 -11.20 27.50
N SER A 507 -8.55 -10.58 27.66
CA SER A 507 -7.98 -10.14 28.92
C SER A 507 -7.58 -8.67 28.81
N ALA A 508 -7.18 -8.08 29.95
CA ALA A 508 -6.61 -6.74 29.97
C ALA A 508 -5.32 -6.61 29.12
N GLN A 509 -4.65 -7.72 28.79
CA GLN A 509 -3.37 -7.71 28.09
C GLN A 509 -3.49 -8.06 26.60
N ALA A 510 -4.43 -8.94 26.24
CA ALA A 510 -4.61 -9.43 24.88
C ALA A 510 -6.01 -9.99 24.67
N TYR A 511 -6.43 -10.05 23.42
CA TYR A 511 -7.67 -10.68 22.99
C TYR A 511 -7.43 -11.53 21.74
N GLY A 512 -8.22 -12.57 21.57
CA GLY A 512 -8.02 -13.49 20.46
C GLY A 512 -9.22 -14.39 20.21
N ALA A 513 -9.22 -14.98 19.03
CA ALA A 513 -10.23 -15.94 18.62
C ALA A 513 -9.60 -17.12 17.90
N CYS A 514 -10.18 -18.29 18.06
CA CYS A 514 -9.78 -19.53 17.41
C CYS A 514 -11.00 -20.23 16.81
N LEU A 515 -10.79 -20.82 15.64
CA LEU A 515 -11.76 -21.65 14.95
C LEU A 515 -11.30 -23.09 14.99
N TYR A 516 -12.15 -23.98 15.50
CA TYR A 516 -11.96 -25.41 15.47
C TYR A 516 -12.96 -26.05 14.51
N VAL A 517 -12.53 -27.13 13.87
CA VAL A 517 -13.42 -28.02 13.14
C VAL A 517 -13.58 -29.27 13.99
N LYS A 518 -14.81 -29.53 14.40
CA LYS A 518 -15.24 -30.81 14.97
C LYS A 518 -15.82 -31.62 13.84
N PHE A 519 -15.37 -32.86 13.69
CA PHE A 519 -15.98 -33.79 12.77
C PHE A 519 -16.30 -35.10 13.48
N GLU A 520 -17.41 -35.68 13.06
CA GLU A 520 -17.97 -36.90 13.64
C GLU A 520 -17.96 -37.96 12.54
N ASN A 521 -17.27 -39.07 12.81
CA ASN A 521 -17.40 -40.30 12.04
C ASN A 521 -18.24 -41.29 12.86
N ALA A 522 -18.72 -42.38 12.24
CA ALA A 522 -19.60 -43.37 12.88
C ALA A 522 -19.09 -43.89 14.24
N ASN A 523 -17.78 -43.87 14.47
CA ASN A 523 -17.14 -44.41 15.68
C ASN A 523 -16.38 -43.38 16.53
N GLU A 524 -16.08 -42.17 16.02
CA GLU A 524 -15.20 -41.21 16.71
C GLU A 524 -15.56 -39.75 16.43
N THR A 525 -15.39 -38.92 17.45
CA THR A 525 -15.41 -37.45 17.34
C THR A 525 -13.99 -36.91 17.49
N GLN A 526 -13.53 -36.12 16.52
CA GLN A 526 -12.24 -35.44 16.62
C GLN A 526 -12.40 -33.93 16.43
N ILE A 527 -11.52 -33.16 17.07
CA ILE A 527 -11.51 -31.70 17.00
C ILE A 527 -10.12 -31.23 16.60
N ARG A 528 -10.03 -30.39 15.57
CA ARG A 528 -8.76 -29.85 15.07
C ARG A 528 -8.82 -28.33 14.95
N LEU A 529 -7.73 -27.65 15.29
CA LEU A 529 -7.61 -26.20 15.12
C LEU A 529 -7.50 -25.87 13.61
N LEU A 530 -8.45 -25.10 13.10
CA LEU A 530 -8.45 -24.60 11.73
C LEU A 530 -7.47 -23.44 11.59
N CYS A 531 -7.73 -22.37 12.34
CA CYS A 531 -6.90 -21.16 12.41
C CYS A 531 -7.20 -20.38 13.69
N SER A 532 -6.30 -19.48 14.08
CA SER A 532 -6.58 -18.53 15.16
C SER A 532 -5.93 -17.17 14.93
N LYS A 533 -6.35 -16.16 15.69
CA LYS A 533 -5.85 -14.80 15.55
C LYS A 533 -5.83 -14.11 16.90
N THR A 534 -4.70 -13.46 17.21
CA THR A 534 -4.53 -12.70 18.45
C THR A 534 -4.03 -11.30 18.21
N HIS A 535 -4.45 -10.41 19.11
CA HIS A 535 -4.05 -9.02 19.15
C HIS A 535 -3.73 -8.63 20.59
N VAL A 536 -2.70 -7.81 20.76
CA VAL A 536 -2.38 -7.20 22.05
C VAL A 536 -3.44 -6.14 22.34
N ALA A 537 -3.88 -6.07 23.59
CA ALA A 537 -4.85 -5.06 24.00
C ALA A 537 -4.28 -3.65 23.75
N PRO A 538 -5.12 -2.69 23.29
CA PRO A 538 -4.69 -1.30 23.17
C PRO A 538 -4.22 -0.74 24.52
N LEU A 539 -3.28 0.20 24.48
CA LEU A 539 -2.82 0.91 25.68
C LEU A 539 -3.92 1.80 26.27
N THR A 540 -4.84 2.27 25.43
CA THR A 540 -6.08 2.91 25.89
C THR A 540 -6.96 1.85 26.53
N THR A 541 -7.32 2.05 27.79
CA THR A 541 -8.16 1.14 28.56
C THR A 541 -9.53 0.98 27.89
N LEU A 542 -9.74 -0.20 27.30
CA LEU A 542 -11.05 -0.67 26.87
C LEU A 542 -11.57 -1.66 27.91
N SER A 543 -12.89 -1.69 28.11
CA SER A 543 -13.50 -2.69 28.99
C SER A 543 -13.29 -4.11 28.41
N ILE A 544 -13.16 -5.11 29.29
CA ILE A 544 -13.02 -6.52 28.90
C ILE A 544 -14.14 -6.95 27.93
N PRO A 545 -15.44 -6.66 28.19
CA PRO A 545 -16.50 -7.02 27.24
C PRO A 545 -16.34 -6.43 25.84
N ARG A 546 -15.74 -5.23 25.72
CA ARG A 546 -15.46 -4.62 24.41
C ARG A 546 -14.32 -5.33 23.69
N LEU A 547 -13.32 -5.81 24.42
CA LEU A 547 -12.23 -6.62 23.86
C LEU A 547 -12.74 -8.00 23.43
N GLU A 548 -13.64 -8.63 24.19
CA GLU A 548 -14.32 -9.87 23.80
C GLU A 548 -15.11 -9.69 22.50
N LEU A 549 -15.85 -8.59 22.37
CA LEU A 549 -16.59 -8.28 21.14
C LEU A 549 -15.65 -8.05 19.94
N LEU A 550 -14.47 -7.46 20.16
CA LEU A 550 -13.43 -7.38 19.13
C LEU A 550 -12.88 -8.75 18.75
N ALA A 551 -12.64 -9.63 19.72
CA ALA A 551 -12.23 -11.02 19.47
C ALA A 551 -13.28 -11.77 18.65
N LEU A 552 -14.56 -11.67 19.01
CA LEU A 552 -15.67 -12.25 18.25
C LEU A 552 -15.70 -11.73 16.81
N ARG A 553 -15.51 -10.42 16.62
CA ARG A 553 -15.41 -9.83 15.28
C ARG A 553 -14.27 -10.43 14.46
N HIS A 554 -13.16 -10.79 15.09
CA HIS A 554 -12.07 -11.49 14.40
C HIS A 554 -12.45 -12.92 14.06
N CYS A 555 -13.16 -13.62 14.94
CA CYS A 555 -13.68 -14.96 14.70
C CYS A 555 -14.55 -15.00 13.44
N CYS A 556 -15.50 -14.07 13.29
CA CYS A 556 -16.42 -14.02 12.14
C CYS A 556 -15.80 -13.51 10.82
N ARG A 557 -14.61 -12.90 10.87
CA ARG A 557 -13.93 -12.33 9.67
C ARG A 557 -12.97 -13.30 8.99
N ASN A 558 -12.44 -14.27 9.74
CA ASN A 558 -11.56 -15.31 9.20
C ASN A 558 -12.41 -16.33 8.43
#